data_AF-A0A9Q6UW39-F1
#
_entry.id   AF-A0A9Q6UW39-F1
#
_cell.length_a   1.000
_cell.length_b   1.000
_cell.length_c   1.000
_cell.angle_alpha   90.00
_cell.angle_beta   90.00
_cell.angle_gamma   90.00
#
_symmetry.space_group_name_H-M   'P 1'
#
loop_
_entity.id
_entity.type
_entity.pdbx_description
1 polymer ?
#
loop_
_entity_poly.entity_id
_entity_poly.type
_entity_poly.pdbx_seq_one_letter_code
_entity_poly.pdbx_strand_id
1 'polypeptide(L)' 'MYRVKYFNFTTLHDYNHFCDFIEFKHKNIIMNTSQYTGSSW' A
#
# COMPACT_ATOMS: atom_id res chain seq x y z
N MET A 1 3.97 -26.85 1.97
CA MET A 1 4.44 -25.89 0.93
C MET A 1 4.32 -24.49 1.53
N TYR A 2 5.41 -23.90 2.03
CA TYR A 2 5.36 -22.56 2.62
C TYR A 2 5.17 -21.55 1.49
N ARG A 3 4.03 -20.86 1.46
CA ARG A 3 3.74 -19.77 0.53
C ARG A 3 4.59 -18.56 0.96
N VAL A 4 5.80 -18.48 0.44
CA VAL A 4 6.66 -17.30 0.62
C VAL A 4 6.03 -16.17 -0.20
N LYS A 5 5.51 -15.14 0.47
CA LYS A 5 4.98 -13.94 -0.20
C LYS A 5 6.16 -13.10 -0.72
N TYR A 6 5.97 -12.34 -1.80
CA TYR A 6 7.06 -11.71 -2.57
C TYR A 6 8.05 -10.88 -1.75
N PHE A 7 7.57 -10.10 -0.78
CA PHE A 7 8.42 -9.25 0.07
C PHE A 7 8.74 -9.85 1.45
N ASN A 8 8.39 -11.12 1.70
CA ASN A 8 8.62 -11.79 2.99
C ASN A 8 8.06 -11.05 4.22
N PHE A 9 7.05 -10.19 4.04
CA PHE A 9 6.38 -9.53 5.15
C PHE A 9 5.72 -10.57 6.08
N THR A 10 5.99 -10.44 7.38
CA THR A 10 5.39 -11.25 8.45
C THR A 10 4.86 -10.34 9.55
N THR A 11 4.05 -10.88 10.46
CA THR A 11 3.50 -10.15 11.61
C THR A 11 4.56 -9.65 12.61
N LEU A 12 5.82 -10.08 12.46
CA LEU A 12 6.94 -9.58 13.27
C LEU A 12 7.54 -8.28 12.72
N HIS A 13 7.18 -7.90 11.49
CA HIS A 13 7.63 -6.65 10.88
C HIS A 13 6.68 -5.51 11.24
N ASP A 14 7.21 -4.29 11.31
CA ASP A 14 6.39 -3.09 11.41
C ASP A 14 5.62 -2.88 10.09
N TYR A 15 4.29 -2.89 10.19
CA TYR A 15 3.40 -2.73 9.03
C TYR A 15 3.47 -1.32 8.44
N ASN A 16 3.62 -0.28 9.26
CA ASN A 16 3.73 1.10 8.76
C ASN A 16 5.03 1.28 7.98
N HIS A 17 6.13 0.74 8.51
CA HIS A 17 7.41 0.74 7.80
C HIS A 17 7.33 -0.04 6.47
N PHE A 18 6.58 -1.14 6.42
CA PHE A 18 6.34 -1.87 5.18
C PHE A 18 5.50 -1.08 4.17
N CYS A 19 4.48 -0.35 4.62
CA CYS A 19 3.70 0.55 3.78
C CYS A 19 4.61 1.61 3.15
N ASP A 20 5.43 2.30 3.95
CA ASP A 20 6.37 3.32 3.44
C ASP A 20 7.37 2.76 2.43
N PHE A 21 7.82 1.52 2.61
CA PHE A 21 8.73 0.83 1.69
C PHE A 21 8.10 0.60 0.30
N ILE A 22 6.81 0.28 0.22
CA ILE A 22 6.14 -0.10 -1.03
C ILE A 22 5.21 0.99 -1.59
N GLU A 23 5.00 2.08 -0.86
CA GLU A 23 4.11 3.16 -1.27
C GLU A 23 4.60 3.83 -2.56
N PHE A 24 3.71 3.89 -3.55
CA PHE A 24 3.96 4.68 -4.75
C PHE A 24 3.69 6.16 -4.49
N LYS A 25 4.75 6.97 -4.42
CA LYS A 25 4.69 8.42 -4.21
C LYS A 25 5.05 9.17 -5.48
N HIS A 26 4.22 10.10 -5.92
CA HIS A 26 4.52 10.95 -7.09
C HIS A 26 3.88 12.34 -6.98
N LYS A 27 4.70 13.41 -7.00
CA LYS A 27 4.26 14.80 -6.78
C LYS A 27 3.23 15.33 -7.80
N ASN A 28 3.19 14.76 -9.00
CA ASN A 28 2.28 15.19 -10.08
C ASN A 28 1.04 14.30 -10.20
N ILE A 29 0.78 13.43 -9.22
CA ILE A 29 -0.42 12.58 -9.21
C ILE A 29 -1.25 12.92 -7.97
N ILE A 30 -2.48 13.38 -8.19
CA ILE A 30 -3.46 13.58 -7.12
C ILE A 30 -4.16 12.24 -6.91
N MET A 31 -3.83 11.56 -5.81
CA MET A 31 -4.33 10.21 -5.54
C MET A 31 -5.79 10.22 -5.06
N ASN A 32 -6.54 9.19 -5.47
CA ASN A 32 -7.86 8.84 -4.93
C ASN A 32 -8.88 10.00 -4.94
N THR A 33 -9.14 10.63 -6.08
CA THR A 33 -10.05 11.79 -6.17
C THR A 33 -11.53 11.46 -5.93
N SER A 34 -11.92 10.18 -5.98
CA SER A 34 -13.26 9.73 -5.56
C SER A 34 -13.56 10.05 -4.10
N GLN A 35 -12.54 10.29 -3.26
CA GLN A 35 -12.72 10.74 -1.87
C GLN A 35 -13.54 12.04 -1.75
N TYR A 36 -13.57 12.86 -2.81
CA TYR A 36 -14.30 14.13 -2.82
C TYR A 36 -15.73 14.02 -3.37
N THR A 37 -16.12 12.85 -3.89
CA THR A 37 -17.44 12.61 -4.47
C THR A 37 -18.09 11.39 -3.82
N GLY A 38 -17.70 10.21 -4.28
CA GLY A 38 -18.17 8.93 -3.80
C GLY A 38 -17.42 7.80 -4.50
N SER A 39 -17.38 6.64 -3.84
CA SER A 39 -16.88 5.43 -4.47
C SER A 39 -17.68 5.11 -5.74
N SER A 40 -17.01 4.56 -6.74
CA SER A 40 -17.66 4.09 -7.98
C SER A 40 -18.17 2.64 -7.87
N TRP A 41 -18.10 2.07 -6.68
CA TRP A 41 -18.61 0.77 -6.27
C TRP A 41 -19.20 0.84 -4.87
#